data_AF-A0A1H9AZI4-F1
#
_entry.id   AF-A0A1H9AZI4-F1
#
_cell.length_a   1.000
_cell.length_b   1.000
_cell.length_c   1.000
_cell.angle_alpha   90.00
_cell.angle_beta   90.00
_cell.angle_gamma   90.00
#
_symmetry.space_group_name_H-M   'P 1'
#
loop_
_entity.id
_entity.type
_entity.pdbx_description
1 polymer ?
#
loop_
_entity_poly.entity_id
_entity_poly.type
_entity_poly.pdbx_seq_one_letter_code
_entity_poly.pdbx_strand_id
1 'polypeptide(L)'
;MPVNTSSDQLTQSFSLAFDTIPRVDEVVTDVLAMDLLYSSPQFLRRLLDLAGEPGEASIIAMRRSVFDTSLGETDIELVVRSERGRHAILIENKIRAPLMDRQFERYQMRGTEGIAKGKWDRVSIILMSPKAYFEALDRNHAQHINANLTYEAIVAFLADHPEQAFKRHVFLSAIADFKKGYQRLPDAPMMAFYEQYWSLASSEFPQLRMPRPGVVGKDGSWIYFSPLYGGGAKVRLIHKFKGIGCELGIATYRAQELAEAIEPLLDEDMVMRVTKSAAYVNLKAPPLKHLLPFGDIRDDAKVGLVQLERLRTFALRDEVRKVILAVI
;
A
#
# COMPACT_ATOMS: atom_id res chain seq x y z
N MET A 1 4.66 -35.42 -70.26
CA MET A 1 4.48 -35.47 -68.78
C MET A 1 5.06 -34.19 -68.19
N PRO A 2 4.28 -33.11 -68.05
CA PRO A 2 4.73 -31.90 -67.38
C PRO A 2 4.38 -31.94 -65.88
N VAL A 3 5.26 -31.31 -65.11
CA VAL A 3 5.27 -31.18 -63.66
C VAL A 3 4.12 -30.27 -63.21
N ASN A 4 3.27 -30.79 -62.32
CA ASN A 4 2.22 -30.02 -61.67
C ASN A 4 2.83 -29.21 -60.52
N THR A 5 2.95 -27.90 -60.72
CA THR A 5 3.32 -26.92 -59.69
C THR A 5 2.04 -26.36 -59.10
N SER A 6 1.75 -26.68 -57.85
CA SER A 6 0.83 -25.93 -56.99
C SER A 6 1.11 -26.32 -55.54
N SER A 7 2.07 -25.62 -54.93
CA SER A 7 2.27 -25.60 -53.48
C SER A 7 2.13 -24.16 -53.01
N ASP A 8 0.94 -23.59 -53.16
CA ASP A 8 0.50 -22.44 -52.37
C ASP A 8 0.12 -22.97 -50.99
N GLN A 9 1.12 -23.17 -50.14
CA GLN A 9 0.89 -23.31 -48.71
C GLN A 9 0.80 -21.91 -48.09
N LEU A 10 -0.45 -21.49 -47.98
CA LEU A 10 -1.01 -20.49 -47.09
C LEU A 10 -0.16 -20.28 -45.82
N THR A 11 0.61 -19.19 -45.79
CA THR A 11 1.06 -18.57 -44.54
C THR A 11 -0.13 -17.78 -43.97
N GLN A 12 -1.10 -18.49 -43.40
CA GLN A 12 -2.10 -17.83 -42.56
C GLN A 12 -1.42 -17.41 -41.25
N SER A 13 -1.07 -16.14 -41.16
CA SER A 13 -0.75 -15.49 -39.89
C SER A 13 -2.01 -15.47 -39.04
N PHE A 14 -2.17 -16.44 -38.13
CA PHE A 14 -3.17 -16.37 -37.09
C PHE A 14 -2.80 -15.23 -36.15
N SER A 15 -3.42 -14.05 -36.31
CA SER A 15 -3.39 -13.04 -35.26
C SER A 15 -4.32 -13.52 -34.15
N LEU A 16 -3.76 -13.96 -33.02
CA LEU A 16 -4.54 -14.19 -31.81
C LEU A 16 -5.27 -12.89 -31.44
N ALA A 17 -6.59 -12.91 -31.53
CA ALA A 17 -7.44 -11.84 -31.04
C ALA A 17 -7.58 -11.99 -29.52
N PHE A 18 -7.15 -10.97 -28.76
CA PHE A 18 -7.20 -10.98 -27.29
C PHE A 18 -8.42 -10.18 -26.77
N ASP A 19 -9.55 -10.25 -27.48
CA ASP A 19 -10.72 -9.36 -27.29
C ASP A 19 -11.49 -9.54 -25.96
N THR A 20 -10.95 -10.31 -25.01
CA THR A 20 -11.71 -10.90 -23.89
C THR A 20 -11.12 -10.64 -22.50
N ILE A 21 -10.20 -9.69 -22.33
CA ILE A 21 -9.81 -9.22 -20.98
C ILE A 21 -10.51 -7.89 -20.68
N PRO A 22 -11.80 -7.91 -20.26
CA PRO A 22 -12.56 -6.69 -20.00
C PRO A 22 -12.01 -5.90 -18.81
N ARG A 23 -11.30 -6.58 -17.92
CA ARG A 23 -10.69 -6.01 -16.73
C ARG A 23 -9.40 -6.73 -16.36
N VAL A 24 -8.33 -5.97 -16.12
CA VAL A 24 -7.08 -6.51 -15.56
C VAL A 24 -7.00 -6.16 -14.07
N ASP A 25 -6.89 -7.19 -13.23
CA ASP A 25 -6.62 -7.03 -11.80
C ASP A 25 -5.11 -7.02 -11.54
N GLU A 26 -4.70 -6.27 -10.51
CA GLU A 26 -3.28 -6.07 -10.13
C GLU A 26 -2.57 -7.42 -9.91
N VAL A 27 -3.27 -8.41 -9.34
CA VAL A 27 -2.77 -9.78 -9.14
C VAL A 27 -2.29 -10.44 -10.43
N VAL A 28 -2.97 -10.20 -11.56
CA VAL A 28 -2.57 -10.78 -12.85
C VAL A 28 -1.25 -10.16 -13.30
N THR A 29 -1.16 -8.83 -13.23
CA THR A 29 0.07 -8.11 -13.56
C THR A 29 1.23 -8.45 -12.62
N ASP A 30 0.98 -8.75 -11.35
CA ASP A 30 2.02 -9.21 -10.41
C ASP A 30 2.66 -10.51 -10.91
N VAL A 31 1.82 -11.51 -11.21
CA VAL A 31 2.27 -12.84 -11.64
C VAL A 31 3.03 -12.75 -12.95
N LEU A 32 2.55 -11.94 -13.90
CA LEU A 32 3.25 -11.74 -15.17
C LEU A 32 4.58 -11.01 -14.99
N ALA A 33 4.65 -10.02 -14.10
CA ALA A 33 5.90 -9.35 -13.79
C ALA A 33 6.91 -10.32 -13.13
N MET A 34 6.47 -11.15 -12.18
CA MET A 34 7.31 -12.18 -11.57
C MET A 34 7.84 -13.17 -12.61
N ASP A 35 6.98 -13.64 -13.53
CA ASP A 35 7.39 -14.51 -14.63
C ASP A 35 8.43 -13.83 -15.53
N LEU A 36 8.24 -12.56 -15.88
CA LEU A 36 9.23 -11.79 -16.65
C LEU A 36 10.57 -11.64 -15.94
N LEU A 37 10.54 -11.33 -14.65
CA LEU A 37 11.74 -11.16 -13.83
C LEU A 37 12.56 -12.45 -13.73
N TYR A 38 11.87 -13.60 -13.68
CA TYR A 38 12.53 -14.89 -13.59
C TYR A 38 12.99 -15.42 -14.97
N SER A 39 12.13 -15.31 -15.98
CA SER A 39 12.36 -15.92 -17.31
C SER A 39 13.22 -15.07 -18.25
N SER A 40 13.36 -13.76 -18.00
CA SER A 40 14.12 -12.85 -18.86
C SER A 40 15.26 -12.16 -18.11
N PRO A 41 16.52 -12.63 -18.28
CA PRO A 41 17.69 -11.97 -17.71
C PRO A 41 17.86 -10.51 -18.14
N GLN A 42 17.41 -10.17 -19.36
CA GLN A 42 17.45 -8.81 -19.88
C GLN A 42 16.46 -7.90 -19.16
N PHE A 43 15.26 -8.40 -18.86
CA PHE A 43 14.26 -7.65 -18.11
C PHE A 43 14.68 -7.48 -16.65
N LEU A 44 15.20 -8.54 -16.02
CA LEU A 44 15.77 -8.47 -14.68
C LEU A 44 16.86 -7.39 -14.60
N ARG A 45 17.79 -7.37 -15.56
CA ARG A 45 18.85 -6.35 -15.60
C ARG A 45 18.30 -4.93 -15.67
N ARG A 46 17.26 -4.68 -16.46
CA ARG A 46 16.59 -3.38 -16.49
C ARG A 46 15.97 -2.99 -15.14
N LEU A 47 15.37 -3.95 -14.43
CA LEU A 47 14.86 -3.68 -13.07
C LEU A 47 16.00 -3.37 -12.09
N LEU A 48 17.10 -4.12 -12.16
CA LEU A 48 18.27 -3.92 -11.31
C LEU A 48 18.89 -2.54 -11.52
N ASP A 49 19.04 -2.10 -12.78
CA ASP A 49 19.50 -0.76 -13.13
C ASP A 49 18.55 0.30 -12.54
N LEU A 50 17.24 0.09 -12.68
CA LEU A 50 16.20 0.97 -12.11
C LEU A 50 16.28 1.03 -10.57
N ALA A 51 16.65 -0.07 -9.91
CA ALA A 51 16.83 -0.17 -8.46
C ALA A 51 18.17 0.39 -7.96
N GLY A 52 19.06 0.86 -8.85
CA GLY A 52 20.40 1.33 -8.49
C GLY A 52 21.39 0.20 -8.16
N GLU A 53 21.15 -0.99 -8.69
CA GLU A 53 21.98 -2.20 -8.52
C GLU A 53 22.57 -2.67 -9.86
N PRO A 54 23.40 -1.84 -10.55
CA PRO A 54 23.98 -2.23 -11.82
C PRO A 54 24.94 -3.41 -11.64
N GLY A 55 24.89 -4.36 -12.58
CA GLY A 55 25.79 -5.51 -12.61
C GLY A 55 25.08 -6.86 -12.64
N GLU A 56 25.83 -7.92 -12.39
CA GLU A 56 25.27 -9.27 -12.29
C GLU A 56 24.73 -9.52 -10.88
N ALA A 57 23.49 -9.99 -10.81
CA ALA A 57 22.87 -10.42 -9.58
C ALA A 57 22.04 -11.68 -9.84
N SER A 58 22.00 -12.57 -8.86
CA SER A 58 21.13 -13.75 -8.88
C SER A 58 19.92 -13.54 -7.98
N ILE A 59 18.75 -14.01 -8.43
CA ILE A 59 17.54 -14.01 -7.61
C ILE A 59 17.72 -15.06 -6.50
N ILE A 60 17.61 -14.64 -5.25
CA ILE A 60 17.65 -15.53 -4.07
C ILE A 60 16.25 -15.77 -3.48
N ALA A 61 15.33 -14.84 -3.68
CA ALA A 61 13.92 -15.03 -3.34
C ALA A 61 13.03 -14.16 -4.22
N MET A 62 11.86 -14.67 -4.58
CA MET A 62 10.81 -13.90 -5.24
C MET A 62 9.46 -14.36 -4.67
N ARG A 63 8.70 -13.45 -4.07
CA ARG A 63 7.47 -13.75 -3.34
C ARG A 63 6.38 -12.75 -3.72
N ARG A 64 5.13 -13.20 -3.73
CA ARG A 64 3.93 -12.35 -3.94
C ARG A 64 3.20 -12.14 -2.62
N SER A 65 2.55 -10.99 -2.44
CA SER A 65 1.62 -10.73 -1.32
C SER A 65 2.24 -11.04 0.05
N VAL A 66 3.42 -10.50 0.32
CA VAL A 66 4.12 -10.79 1.57
C VAL A 66 3.61 -9.87 2.68
N PHE A 67 2.88 -10.43 3.64
CA PHE A 67 2.39 -9.71 4.81
C PHE A 67 3.42 -9.74 5.95
N ASP A 68 3.71 -8.57 6.52
CA ASP A 68 4.27 -8.47 7.87
C ASP A 68 3.21 -7.81 8.76
N THR A 69 2.90 -8.43 9.91
CA THR A 69 1.68 -8.24 10.72
C THR A 69 1.43 -6.80 11.19
N SER A 70 2.38 -5.88 11.01
CA SER A 70 2.23 -4.46 11.34
C SER A 70 2.66 -3.46 10.25
N LEU A 71 3.36 -3.89 9.19
CA LEU A 71 3.99 -3.00 8.21
C LEU A 71 3.38 -3.09 6.81
N GLY A 72 2.27 -3.81 6.65
CA GLY A 72 1.52 -3.90 5.41
C GLY A 72 1.98 -5.03 4.49
N GLU A 73 1.30 -5.13 3.36
CA GLU A 73 1.56 -6.09 2.29
C GLU A 73 2.59 -5.51 1.32
N THR A 74 3.44 -6.38 0.79
CA THR A 74 4.25 -6.11 -0.41
C THR A 74 3.74 -6.96 -1.56
N ASP A 75 3.33 -6.32 -2.66
CA ASP A 75 2.75 -7.03 -3.81
C ASP A 75 3.77 -8.00 -4.42
N ILE A 76 5.00 -7.54 -4.68
CA ILE A 76 6.12 -8.40 -5.07
C ILE A 76 7.37 -8.06 -4.24
N GLU A 77 7.89 -9.05 -3.52
CA GLU A 77 9.18 -8.97 -2.84
C GLU A 77 10.21 -9.75 -3.66
N LEU A 78 11.16 -9.05 -4.26
CA LEU A 78 12.30 -9.63 -4.96
C LEU A 78 13.55 -9.41 -4.12
N VAL A 79 14.28 -10.48 -3.81
CA VAL A 79 15.59 -10.36 -3.16
C VAL A 79 16.64 -10.95 -4.09
N VAL A 80 17.67 -10.15 -4.36
CA VAL A 80 18.80 -10.53 -5.21
C VAL A 80 20.10 -10.50 -4.43
N ARG A 81 21.09 -11.25 -4.91
CA ARG A 81 22.47 -11.23 -4.41
C ARG A 81 23.41 -10.77 -5.52
N SER A 82 24.13 -9.70 -5.24
CA SER A 82 25.23 -9.16 -6.07
C SER A 82 26.54 -9.18 -5.27
N GLU A 83 27.63 -8.70 -5.86
CA GLU A 83 28.90 -8.45 -5.17
C GLU A 83 28.76 -7.47 -4.00
N ARG A 84 27.75 -6.58 -4.05
CA ARG A 84 27.47 -5.61 -2.99
C ARG A 84 26.67 -6.25 -1.85
N GLY A 85 26.26 -7.52 -1.94
CA GLY A 85 25.46 -8.22 -0.95
C GLY A 85 24.01 -8.44 -1.37
N ARG A 86 23.11 -8.60 -0.39
CA ARG A 86 21.67 -8.85 -0.59
C ARG A 86 20.91 -7.54 -0.71
N HIS A 87 20.15 -7.40 -1.78
CA HIS A 87 19.29 -6.23 -2.02
C HIS A 87 17.84 -6.70 -2.16
N ALA A 88 16.96 -6.17 -1.32
CA ALA A 88 15.52 -6.33 -1.47
C ALA A 88 14.92 -5.22 -2.33
N ILE A 89 14.17 -5.60 -3.35
CA ILE A 89 13.39 -4.73 -4.21
C ILE A 89 11.92 -4.99 -3.87
N LEU A 90 11.30 -4.07 -3.14
CA LEU A 90 9.91 -4.13 -2.73
C LEU A 90 9.07 -3.40 -3.77
N ILE A 91 8.30 -4.15 -4.55
CA ILE A 91 7.49 -3.61 -5.64
C ILE A 91 6.04 -3.53 -5.15
N GLU A 92 5.51 -2.31 -5.11
CA GLU A 92 4.08 -2.04 -4.99
C GLU A 92 3.51 -1.95 -6.40
N ASN A 93 2.40 -2.62 -6.68
CA ASN A 93 1.73 -2.62 -7.97
C ASN A 93 0.41 -1.84 -7.92
N LYS A 94 0.20 -0.93 -8.87
CA LYS A 94 -1.02 -0.12 -8.96
C LYS A 94 -1.49 -0.02 -10.40
N ILE A 95 -2.74 -0.42 -10.63
CA ILE A 95 -3.46 -0.09 -11.87
C ILE A 95 -4.42 1.05 -11.58
N ARG A 96 -5.24 0.92 -10.54
CA ARG A 96 -6.34 1.87 -10.27
C ARG A 96 -6.53 2.22 -8.81
N ALA A 97 -6.13 1.34 -7.89
CA ALA A 97 -6.42 1.56 -6.48
C ALA A 97 -5.84 2.91 -6.02
N PRO A 98 -6.61 3.76 -5.32
CA PRO A 98 -6.09 5.01 -4.77
C PRO A 98 -5.04 4.65 -3.74
N LEU A 99 -4.02 5.50 -3.62
CA LEU A 99 -3.06 5.34 -2.55
C LEU A 99 -3.77 5.36 -1.21
N MET A 100 -3.46 4.37 -0.38
CA MET A 100 -3.82 4.42 1.03
C MET A 100 -2.92 5.44 1.72
N ASP A 101 -3.47 6.13 2.71
CA ASP A 101 -2.70 7.07 3.53
C ASP A 101 -1.44 6.37 4.07
N ARG A 102 -0.28 7.00 3.88
CA ARG A 102 1.05 6.52 4.34
C ARG A 102 1.49 5.16 3.78
N GLN A 103 0.99 4.75 2.62
CA GLN A 103 1.33 3.45 2.04
C GLN A 103 2.85 3.23 1.90
N PHE A 104 3.56 4.18 1.29
CA PHE A 104 5.01 4.04 1.07
C PHE A 104 5.87 4.26 2.32
N GLU A 105 5.37 4.99 3.32
CA GLU A 105 6.04 5.07 4.62
C GLU A 105 6.14 3.66 5.26
N ARG A 106 5.09 2.85 5.13
CA ARG A 106 5.10 1.47 5.64
C ARG A 106 6.15 0.59 4.95
N TYR A 107 6.35 0.78 3.64
CA TYR A 107 7.41 0.09 2.91
C TYR A 107 8.81 0.50 3.38
N GLN A 108 9.03 1.77 3.71
CA GLN A 108 10.30 2.20 4.29
C GLN A 108 10.54 1.58 5.66
N MET A 109 9.51 1.55 6.52
CA MET A 109 9.61 0.87 7.82
C MET A 109 9.94 -0.62 7.64
N ARG A 110 9.26 -1.31 6.72
CA ARG A 110 9.52 -2.72 6.41
C ARG A 110 10.93 -2.95 5.88
N GLY A 111 11.37 -2.11 4.95
CA GLY A 111 12.71 -2.19 4.39
C GLY A 111 13.78 -2.04 5.48
N THR A 112 13.61 -1.06 6.36
CA THR A 112 14.50 -0.79 7.50
C THR A 112 14.50 -1.94 8.51
N GLU A 113 13.32 -2.48 8.84
CA GLU A 113 13.20 -3.62 9.75
C GLU A 113 13.85 -4.88 9.17
N GLY A 114 13.73 -5.10 7.86
CA GLY A 114 14.42 -6.21 7.18
C GLY A 114 15.93 -6.10 7.25
N ILE A 115 16.49 -4.89 7.17
CA ILE A 115 17.93 -4.64 7.39
C ILE A 115 18.30 -4.94 8.85
N ALA A 116 17.55 -4.40 9.82
CA ALA A 116 17.81 -4.61 11.24
C ALA A 116 17.75 -6.10 11.65
N LYS A 117 16.87 -6.89 11.00
CA LYS A 117 16.75 -8.34 11.19
C LYS A 117 17.73 -9.16 10.34
N GLY A 118 18.61 -8.51 9.57
CA GLY A 118 19.61 -9.17 8.72
C GLY A 118 19.02 -9.96 7.55
N LYS A 119 17.79 -9.65 7.10
CA LYS A 119 17.15 -10.30 5.94
C LYS A 119 17.82 -9.90 4.62
N TRP A 120 18.20 -8.63 4.51
CA TRP A 120 18.91 -8.03 3.37
C TRP A 120 19.80 -6.88 3.87
N ASP A 121 20.72 -6.45 3.02
CA ASP A 121 21.72 -5.44 3.38
C ASP A 121 21.32 -4.06 2.84
N ARG A 122 20.47 -4.02 1.81
CA ARG A 122 19.87 -2.82 1.20
C ARG A 122 18.44 -3.06 0.77
N VAL A 123 17.70 -1.96 0.59
CA VAL A 123 16.31 -1.99 0.11
C VAL A 123 16.02 -0.85 -0.87
N SER A 124 15.27 -1.17 -1.93
CA SER A 124 14.66 -0.22 -2.86
C SER A 124 13.16 -0.47 -2.93
N ILE A 125 12.38 0.61 -2.94
CA ILE A 125 10.93 0.61 -3.08
C ILE A 125 10.60 1.06 -4.49
N ILE A 126 9.97 0.20 -5.27
CA ILE A 126 9.60 0.48 -6.66
C ILE A 126 8.08 0.50 -6.76
N LEU A 127 7.54 1.52 -7.41
CA LEU A 127 6.14 1.50 -7.84
C LEU A 127 6.08 0.90 -9.24
N MET A 128 5.27 -0.12 -9.45
CA MET A 128 4.94 -0.65 -10.77
C MET A 128 3.54 -0.18 -11.13
N SER A 129 3.41 0.70 -12.13
CA SER A 129 2.13 1.34 -12.44
C SER A 129 2.08 1.91 -13.86
N PRO A 130 0.90 2.27 -14.41
CA PRO A 130 0.83 3.16 -15.56
C PRO A 130 1.58 4.48 -15.27
N LYS A 131 2.31 5.02 -16.24
CA LYS A 131 3.12 6.24 -16.07
C LYS A 131 2.32 7.41 -15.48
N ALA A 132 1.11 7.61 -15.98
CA ALA A 132 0.23 8.69 -15.52
C ALA A 132 -0.25 8.50 -14.06
N TYR A 133 -0.24 7.28 -13.51
CA TYR A 133 -0.52 7.06 -12.08
C TYR A 133 0.60 7.68 -11.23
N PHE A 134 1.86 7.41 -11.57
CA PHE A 134 3.02 7.95 -10.86
C PHE A 134 3.13 9.47 -10.97
N GLU A 135 2.84 10.02 -12.15
CA GLU A 135 2.86 11.48 -12.38
C GLU A 135 1.78 12.23 -11.59
N ALA A 136 0.67 11.56 -11.26
CA ALA A 136 -0.41 12.12 -10.44
C ALA A 136 -0.13 12.03 -8.93
N LEU A 137 0.99 11.46 -8.49
CA LEU A 137 1.29 11.30 -7.07
C LEU A 137 1.64 12.62 -6.39
N ASP A 138 1.10 12.80 -5.19
CA ASP A 138 1.53 13.87 -4.30
C ASP A 138 3.01 13.68 -3.89
N ARG A 139 3.73 14.80 -3.70
CA ARG A 139 5.15 14.80 -3.34
C ARG A 139 5.44 14.03 -2.05
N ASN A 140 4.51 14.01 -1.09
CA ASN A 140 4.70 13.29 0.16
C ASN A 140 4.76 11.78 -0.05
N HIS A 141 4.11 11.24 -1.08
CA HIS A 141 4.19 9.82 -1.42
C HIS A 141 5.41 9.54 -2.31
N ALA A 142 5.65 10.39 -3.31
CA ALA A 142 6.72 10.19 -4.28
C ALA A 142 8.12 10.13 -3.64
N GLN A 143 8.37 10.89 -2.55
CA GLN A 143 9.67 10.90 -1.86
C GLN A 143 10.09 9.55 -1.25
N HIS A 144 9.14 8.62 -1.06
CA HIS A 144 9.41 7.32 -0.45
C HIS A 144 9.64 6.22 -1.50
N ILE A 145 9.56 6.55 -2.78
CA ILE A 145 9.70 5.62 -3.90
C ILE A 145 11.06 5.87 -4.56
N ASN A 146 11.86 4.83 -4.69
CA ASN A 146 13.17 4.92 -5.34
C ASN A 146 13.03 5.10 -6.85
N ALA A 147 12.08 4.38 -7.47
CA ALA A 147 11.84 4.45 -8.91
C ALA A 147 10.45 3.94 -9.31
N ASN A 148 10.04 4.25 -10.55
CA ASN A 148 8.79 3.77 -11.13
C ASN A 148 9.07 2.82 -12.31
N LEU A 149 8.66 1.56 -12.18
CA LEU A 149 8.61 0.59 -13.27
C LEU A 149 7.29 0.78 -14.02
N THR A 150 7.29 1.67 -15.02
CA THR A 150 6.07 1.97 -15.77
C THR A 150 5.58 0.77 -16.57
N TYR A 151 4.27 0.55 -16.64
CA TYR A 151 3.69 -0.45 -17.54
C TYR A 151 4.04 -0.18 -19.00
N GLU A 152 4.19 1.08 -19.39
CA GLU A 152 4.64 1.49 -20.71
C GLU A 152 6.07 0.99 -21.02
N ALA A 153 6.98 1.05 -20.04
CA ALA A 153 8.33 0.48 -20.20
C ALA A 153 8.29 -1.04 -20.34
N ILE A 154 7.39 -1.73 -19.60
CA ILE A 154 7.18 -3.17 -19.75
C ILE A 154 6.65 -3.48 -21.15
N VAL A 155 5.63 -2.77 -21.63
CA VAL A 155 5.05 -2.94 -22.98
C VAL A 155 6.08 -2.67 -24.07
N ALA A 156 6.92 -1.64 -23.90
CA ALA A 156 8.00 -1.32 -24.84
C ALA A 156 9.04 -2.44 -24.88
N PHE A 157 9.44 -2.98 -23.72
CA PHE A 157 10.32 -4.15 -23.66
C PHE A 157 9.70 -5.35 -24.38
N LEU A 158 8.43 -5.66 -24.10
CA LEU A 158 7.75 -6.82 -24.69
C LEU A 158 7.44 -6.66 -26.19
N ALA A 159 7.60 -5.47 -26.78
CA ALA A 159 7.36 -5.25 -28.20
C ALA A 159 8.33 -6.06 -29.09
N ASP A 160 9.55 -6.27 -28.60
CA ASP A 160 10.60 -7.04 -29.28
C ASP A 160 10.49 -8.56 -29.04
N HIS A 161 9.44 -8.99 -28.33
CA HIS A 161 9.21 -10.39 -27.90
C HIS A 161 7.83 -10.90 -28.34
N PRO A 162 7.63 -11.24 -29.63
CA PRO A 162 6.34 -11.70 -30.15
C PRO A 162 5.76 -12.92 -29.43
N GLU A 163 6.61 -13.80 -28.90
CA GLU A 163 6.23 -14.96 -28.09
C GLU A 163 5.57 -14.55 -26.75
N GLN A 164 5.73 -13.29 -26.34
CA GLN A 164 5.14 -12.71 -25.14
C GLN A 164 3.96 -11.78 -25.44
N ALA A 165 3.38 -11.88 -26.65
CA ALA A 165 2.27 -11.05 -27.08
C ALA A 165 1.09 -11.02 -26.09
N PHE A 166 0.79 -12.14 -25.42
CA PHE A 166 -0.24 -12.19 -24.38
C PHE A 166 0.11 -11.30 -23.17
N LYS A 167 1.34 -11.39 -22.65
CA LYS A 167 1.80 -10.54 -21.54
C LYS A 167 1.71 -9.07 -21.90
N ARG A 168 2.18 -8.73 -23.11
CA ARG A 168 2.11 -7.38 -23.65
C ARG A 168 0.68 -6.88 -23.71
N HIS A 169 -0.25 -7.72 -24.19
CA HIS A 169 -1.66 -7.41 -24.23
C HIS A 169 -2.25 -7.14 -22.83
N VAL A 170 -1.91 -7.95 -21.83
CA VAL A 170 -2.39 -7.73 -20.44
C VAL A 170 -1.94 -6.37 -19.90
N PHE A 171 -0.67 -5.99 -20.06
CA PHE A 171 -0.20 -4.67 -19.62
C PHE A 171 -0.82 -3.52 -20.41
N LEU A 172 -1.04 -3.68 -21.72
CA LEU A 172 -1.79 -2.70 -22.54
C LEU A 172 -3.22 -2.52 -22.04
N SER A 173 -3.91 -3.62 -21.75
CA SER A 173 -5.28 -3.61 -21.20
C SER A 173 -5.33 -2.96 -19.83
N ALA A 174 -4.31 -3.16 -18.99
CA ALA A 174 -4.20 -2.51 -17.69
C ALA A 174 -3.98 -0.98 -17.81
N ILE A 175 -3.16 -0.51 -18.76
CA ILE A 175 -3.00 0.92 -19.07
C ILE A 175 -4.33 1.51 -19.56
N ALA A 176 -5.04 0.82 -20.46
CA ALA A 176 -6.35 1.25 -20.94
C ALA A 176 -7.39 1.30 -19.82
N ASP A 177 -7.35 0.34 -18.89
CA ASP A 177 -8.20 0.28 -17.72
C ASP A 177 -7.97 1.44 -16.75
N PHE A 178 -6.73 1.86 -16.54
CA PHE A 178 -6.43 3.06 -15.74
C PHE A 178 -7.07 4.31 -16.34
N LYS A 179 -7.04 4.47 -17.67
CA LYS A 179 -7.63 5.63 -18.37
C LYS A 179 -9.15 5.73 -18.19
N LYS A 180 -9.84 4.61 -17.91
CA LYS A 180 -11.29 4.60 -17.62
C LYS A 180 -11.62 5.16 -16.23
N GLY A 181 -10.62 5.35 -15.36
CA GLY A 181 -10.76 5.82 -13.99
C GLY A 181 -11.05 4.72 -12.97
N TYR A 182 -10.73 4.99 -11.70
CA TYR A 182 -11.02 4.06 -10.61
C TYR A 182 -12.46 4.21 -10.12
N GLN A 183 -13.22 3.13 -10.21
CA GLN A 183 -14.47 2.98 -9.46
C GLN A 183 -14.18 2.05 -8.28
N ARG A 184 -14.34 2.55 -7.05
CA ARG A 184 -14.36 1.68 -5.86
C ARG A 184 -15.50 0.69 -6.03
N LEU A 185 -15.19 -0.59 -6.23
CA LEU A 185 -16.23 -1.59 -6.08
C LEU A 185 -16.51 -1.74 -4.58
N PRO A 186 -17.75 -1.53 -4.14
CA PRO A 186 -18.12 -1.76 -2.76
C PRO A 186 -17.89 -3.23 -2.39
N ASP A 187 -17.20 -3.46 -1.28
CA ASP A 187 -17.18 -4.79 -0.65
C ASP A 187 -18.34 -4.84 0.36
N ALA A 188 -19.35 -5.66 0.08
CA ALA A 188 -20.57 -5.68 0.88
C ALA A 188 -20.32 -6.03 2.37
N PRO A 189 -19.49 -7.04 2.72
CA PRO A 189 -19.13 -7.31 4.11
C PRO A 189 -18.43 -6.12 4.78
N MET A 190 -17.46 -5.50 4.12
CA MET A 190 -16.75 -4.35 4.67
C MET A 190 -17.67 -3.15 4.87
N MET A 191 -18.54 -2.86 3.89
CA MET A 191 -19.53 -1.79 3.99
C MET A 191 -20.49 -2.04 5.18
N ALA A 192 -20.98 -3.26 5.34
CA ALA A 192 -21.84 -3.63 6.46
C ALA A 192 -21.13 -3.48 7.82
N PHE A 193 -19.85 -3.86 7.90
CA PHE A 193 -19.04 -3.65 9.10
C PHE A 193 -18.87 -2.16 9.42
N TYR A 194 -18.48 -1.33 8.44
CA TYR A 194 -18.25 0.10 8.64
C TYR A 194 -19.53 0.85 9.04
N GLU A 195 -20.68 0.51 8.44
CA GLU A 195 -21.97 1.13 8.80
C GLU A 195 -22.38 0.78 10.24
N GLN A 196 -22.20 -0.47 10.66
CA GLN A 196 -22.50 -0.88 12.04
C GLN A 196 -21.54 -0.28 13.07
N TYR A 197 -20.25 -0.21 12.73
CA TYR A 197 -19.25 0.47 13.55
C TYR A 197 -19.57 1.96 13.68
N TRP A 198 -19.92 2.62 12.58
CA TRP A 198 -20.35 4.02 12.58
C TRP A 198 -21.62 4.24 13.42
N SER A 199 -22.59 3.35 13.32
CA SER A 199 -23.83 3.40 14.13
C SER A 199 -23.52 3.30 15.63
N LEU A 200 -22.66 2.36 16.03
CA LEU A 200 -22.19 2.22 17.41
C LEU A 200 -21.45 3.48 17.88
N ALA A 201 -20.49 3.96 17.09
CA ALA A 201 -19.72 5.16 17.42
C ALA A 201 -20.61 6.41 17.53
N SER A 202 -21.57 6.58 16.63
CA SER A 202 -22.45 7.75 16.60
C SER A 202 -23.49 7.75 17.72
N SER A 203 -23.92 6.56 18.16
CA SER A 203 -24.91 6.43 19.24
C SER A 203 -24.28 6.48 20.63
N GLU A 204 -23.17 5.78 20.85
CA GLU A 204 -22.55 5.66 22.18
C GLU A 204 -21.36 6.61 22.40
N PHE A 205 -20.70 7.06 21.33
CA PHE A 205 -19.52 7.93 21.40
C PHE A 205 -19.60 9.14 20.45
N PRO A 206 -20.71 9.90 20.45
CA PRO A 206 -20.92 10.99 19.48
C PRO A 206 -19.81 12.06 19.50
N GLN A 207 -19.14 12.25 20.64
CA GLN A 207 -18.01 13.17 20.80
C GLN A 207 -16.77 12.80 19.96
N LEU A 208 -16.63 11.53 19.53
CA LEU A 208 -15.56 11.10 18.64
C LEU A 208 -15.79 11.59 17.20
N ARG A 209 -17.03 11.95 16.83
CA ARG A 209 -17.39 12.54 15.53
C ARG A 209 -16.86 11.72 14.35
N MET A 210 -17.12 10.42 14.34
CA MET A 210 -16.80 9.56 13.20
C MET A 210 -17.64 9.98 11.98
N PRO A 211 -17.03 10.34 10.85
CA PRO A 211 -17.78 10.57 9.62
C PRO A 211 -18.49 9.29 9.16
N ARG A 212 -19.68 9.44 8.59
CA ARG A 212 -20.39 8.31 7.99
C ARG A 212 -19.55 7.72 6.85
N PRO A 213 -19.36 6.39 6.78
CA PRO A 213 -18.54 5.78 5.74
C PRO A 213 -19.13 6.03 4.35
N GLY A 214 -18.26 6.38 3.40
CA GLY A 214 -18.55 6.28 1.96
C GLY A 214 -18.26 4.88 1.45
N VAL A 215 -17.90 4.74 0.17
CA VAL A 215 -17.49 3.41 -0.36
C VAL A 215 -16.15 2.99 0.22
N VAL A 216 -16.13 1.84 0.91
CA VAL A 216 -14.94 1.21 1.48
C VAL A 216 -14.62 -0.07 0.71
N GLY A 217 -13.35 -0.23 0.30
CA GLY A 217 -12.86 -1.46 -0.34
C GLY A 217 -12.37 -2.50 0.67
N LYS A 218 -12.14 -3.74 0.21
CA LYS A 218 -11.73 -4.91 1.02
C LYS A 218 -10.50 -4.70 1.94
N ASP A 219 -9.62 -3.75 1.62
CA ASP A 219 -8.37 -3.51 2.35
C ASP A 219 -8.47 -2.37 3.37
N GLY A 220 -9.64 -1.74 3.51
CA GLY A 220 -9.91 -0.65 4.43
C GLY A 220 -9.82 -1.06 5.90
N SER A 221 -8.61 -1.07 6.46
CA SER A 221 -8.33 -1.54 7.83
C SER A 221 -8.26 -0.43 8.88
N TRP A 222 -8.38 0.84 8.45
CA TRP A 222 -8.19 2.01 9.30
C TRP A 222 -9.45 2.86 9.29
N ILE A 223 -9.99 3.10 10.49
CA ILE A 223 -11.14 3.96 10.70
C ILE A 223 -10.64 5.31 11.18
N TYR A 224 -10.95 6.36 10.41
CA TYR A 224 -10.53 7.72 10.71
C TYR A 224 -11.67 8.51 11.36
N PHE A 225 -11.32 9.32 12.34
CA PHE A 225 -12.23 10.22 13.02
C PHE A 225 -11.95 11.67 12.61
N SER A 226 -12.93 12.54 12.84
CA SER A 226 -12.78 13.97 12.55
C SER A 226 -11.59 14.58 13.30
N PRO A 227 -10.87 15.56 12.73
CA PRO A 227 -9.78 16.24 13.41
C PRO A 227 -10.20 16.83 14.76
N LEU A 228 -9.31 16.79 15.75
CA LEU A 228 -9.62 17.22 17.11
C LEU A 228 -9.63 18.75 17.26
N TYR A 229 -8.72 19.45 16.56
CA TYR A 229 -8.57 20.90 16.66
C TYR A 229 -9.07 21.63 15.41
N GLY A 230 -9.43 22.91 15.56
CA GLY A 230 -9.59 23.81 14.42
C GLY A 230 -8.23 24.11 13.78
N GLY A 231 -8.13 24.09 12.46
CA GLY A 231 -6.87 24.35 11.74
C GLY A 231 -6.42 23.26 10.76
N GLY A 232 -7.24 22.24 10.51
CA GLY A 232 -7.03 21.26 9.44
C GLY A 232 -6.78 19.83 9.93
N ALA A 233 -6.37 18.97 9.00
CA ALA A 233 -6.29 17.52 9.14
C ALA A 233 -5.16 16.98 10.07
N LYS A 234 -4.42 17.86 10.76
CA LYS A 234 -3.12 17.55 11.40
C LYS A 234 -3.21 16.68 12.66
N VAL A 235 -4.29 16.78 13.42
CA VAL A 235 -4.47 16.00 14.66
C VAL A 235 -5.76 15.21 14.60
N ARG A 236 -5.66 13.88 14.59
CA ARG A 236 -6.82 12.99 14.40
C ARG A 236 -6.68 11.69 15.18
N LEU A 237 -7.82 11.07 15.44
CA LEU A 237 -7.89 9.72 15.99
C LEU A 237 -8.02 8.69 14.87
N ILE A 238 -7.38 7.53 15.04
CA ILE A 238 -7.37 6.44 14.07
C ILE A 238 -7.56 5.12 14.82
N HIS A 239 -8.45 4.26 14.35
CA HIS A 239 -8.55 2.88 14.81
C HIS A 239 -8.08 1.93 13.72
N LYS A 240 -6.91 1.33 13.93
CA LYS A 240 -6.29 0.34 13.06
C LYS A 240 -6.68 -1.07 13.53
N PHE A 241 -7.89 -1.48 13.15
CA PHE A 241 -8.57 -2.63 13.74
C PHE A 241 -8.02 -4.00 13.33
N LYS A 242 -7.07 -4.09 12.38
CA LYS A 242 -6.42 -5.37 12.02
C LYS A 242 -5.21 -5.76 12.90
N GLY A 243 -4.97 -5.05 14.02
CA GLY A 243 -4.02 -5.52 15.05
C GLY A 243 -3.05 -4.49 15.63
N ILE A 244 -3.16 -3.20 15.29
CA ILE A 244 -2.32 -2.15 15.90
C ILE A 244 -3.02 -1.52 17.11
N GLY A 245 -4.33 -1.29 16.99
CA GLY A 245 -5.13 -0.63 18.04
C GLY A 245 -5.49 0.81 17.66
N CYS A 246 -5.50 1.69 18.66
CA CYS A 246 -5.96 3.07 18.52
C CYS A 246 -4.79 4.05 18.58
N GLU A 247 -4.85 5.10 17.78
CA GLU A 247 -3.78 6.11 17.68
C GLU A 247 -4.34 7.53 17.71
N LEU A 248 -3.66 8.41 18.43
CA LEU A 248 -3.69 9.85 18.21
C LEU A 248 -2.56 10.20 17.25
N GLY A 249 -2.88 10.51 16.00
CA GLY A 249 -1.90 10.92 15.00
C GLY A 249 -1.75 12.43 14.93
N ILE A 250 -0.50 12.91 14.99
CA ILE A 250 -0.15 14.33 14.96
C ILE A 250 0.86 14.54 13.81
N ALA A 251 0.43 15.19 12.73
CA ALA A 251 1.29 15.51 11.59
C ALA A 251 2.17 16.74 11.89
N THR A 252 3.49 16.54 11.93
CA THR A 252 4.48 17.60 12.18
C THR A 252 5.87 17.14 11.74
N TYR A 253 6.69 18.07 11.23
CA TYR A 253 8.12 17.83 10.98
C TYR A 253 8.99 17.94 12.24
N ARG A 254 8.40 18.35 13.38
CA ARG A 254 9.03 18.46 14.70
C ARG A 254 8.62 17.31 15.61
N ALA A 255 8.48 16.11 15.05
CA ALA A 255 7.95 14.94 15.75
C ALA A 255 8.80 14.52 16.97
N GLN A 256 10.13 14.64 16.88
CA GLN A 256 11.03 14.29 17.98
C GLN A 256 10.88 15.25 19.17
N GLU A 257 10.85 16.55 18.91
CA GLU A 257 10.62 17.59 19.93
C GLU A 257 9.25 17.42 20.59
N LEU A 258 8.22 17.10 19.80
CA LEU A 258 6.89 16.79 20.30
C LEU A 258 6.89 15.56 21.23
N ALA A 259 7.61 14.51 20.86
CA ALA A 259 7.70 13.29 21.65
C ALA A 259 8.35 13.56 23.02
N GLU A 260 9.48 14.25 23.05
CA GLU A 260 10.17 14.61 24.29
C GLU A 260 9.29 15.46 25.22
N ALA A 261 8.49 16.37 24.67
CA ALA A 261 7.59 17.21 25.44
C ALA A 261 6.32 16.49 25.94
N ILE A 262 5.82 15.49 25.19
CA ILE A 262 4.62 14.72 25.55
C ILE A 262 4.93 13.54 26.45
N GLU A 263 6.11 12.91 26.35
CA GLU A 263 6.47 11.69 27.06
C GLU A 263 6.21 11.75 28.59
N PRO A 264 6.52 12.85 29.30
CA PRO A 264 6.20 12.97 30.72
C PRO A 264 4.71 13.09 31.05
N LEU A 265 3.86 13.35 30.06
CA LEU A 265 2.42 13.57 30.22
C LEU A 265 1.59 12.31 29.92
N LEU A 266 2.21 11.28 29.35
CA LEU A 266 1.55 10.04 28.95
C LEU A 266 0.95 9.29 30.14
N ASP A 267 -0.20 8.67 29.93
CA ASP A 267 -0.71 7.66 30.86
C ASP A 267 0.15 6.37 30.73
N GLU A 268 0.23 5.55 31.78
CA GLU A 268 1.16 4.39 31.89
C GLU A 268 1.11 3.41 30.70
N ASP A 269 -0.06 3.22 30.08
CA ASP A 269 -0.27 2.28 28.98
C ASP A 269 -0.20 2.92 27.58
N MET A 270 0.04 4.23 27.51
CA MET A 270 0.22 4.96 26.25
C MET A 270 1.66 4.83 25.75
N VAL A 271 1.81 4.54 24.46
CA VAL A 271 3.13 4.39 23.83
C VAL A 271 3.33 5.46 22.77
N MET A 272 4.39 6.25 22.92
CA MET A 272 4.82 7.22 21.91
C MET A 272 5.56 6.52 20.76
N ARG A 273 5.28 6.94 19.53
CA ARG A 273 6.04 6.59 18.32
C ARG A 273 6.21 7.81 17.44
N VAL A 274 7.38 7.92 16.79
CA VAL A 274 7.69 9.04 15.89
C VAL A 274 8.10 8.55 14.51
N THR A 275 7.83 9.38 13.51
CA THR A 275 8.38 9.30 12.16
C THR A 275 8.93 10.68 11.78
N LYS A 276 9.52 10.81 10.58
CA LYS A 276 10.04 12.09 10.08
C LYS A 276 8.98 13.20 9.97
N SER A 277 7.71 12.83 9.82
CA SER A 277 6.60 13.73 9.47
C SER A 277 5.40 13.63 10.43
N ALA A 278 5.49 12.82 11.49
CA ALA A 278 4.40 12.66 12.44
C ALA A 278 4.86 12.07 13.79
N ALA A 279 4.08 12.32 14.83
CA ALA A 279 4.12 11.60 16.10
C ALA A 279 2.78 10.91 16.38
N TYR A 280 2.83 9.84 17.16
CA TYR A 280 1.69 9.00 17.50
C TYR A 280 1.70 8.63 18.97
N VAL A 281 0.54 8.79 19.62
CA VAL A 281 0.28 8.20 20.93
C VAL A 281 -0.65 7.01 20.72
N ASN A 282 -0.19 5.81 21.10
CA ASN A 282 -0.87 4.56 20.79
C ASN A 282 -1.45 3.93 22.06
N LEU A 283 -2.65 3.37 21.92
CA LEU A 283 -3.29 2.48 22.90
C LEU A 283 -3.66 1.15 22.23
N LYS A 284 -3.44 0.04 22.93
CA LYS A 284 -3.81 -1.28 22.43
C LYS A 284 -5.33 -1.43 22.41
N ALA A 285 -5.85 -2.04 21.35
CA ALA A 285 -7.24 -2.50 21.26
C ALA A 285 -7.28 -3.89 20.59
N PRO A 286 -8.31 -4.71 20.87
CA PRO A 286 -8.46 -6.01 20.23
C PRO A 286 -8.58 -5.89 18.70
N PRO A 287 -8.00 -6.81 17.93
CA PRO A 287 -8.21 -6.85 16.49
C PRO A 287 -9.67 -7.22 16.17
N LEU A 288 -10.31 -6.48 15.28
CA LEU A 288 -11.68 -6.74 14.84
C LEU A 288 -11.69 -7.66 13.63
N LYS A 289 -12.27 -8.85 13.82
CA LYS A 289 -12.54 -9.80 12.74
C LYS A 289 -13.78 -9.35 11.96
N HIS A 290 -13.62 -8.31 11.15
CA HIS A 290 -14.67 -7.66 10.35
C HIS A 290 -15.52 -8.56 9.43
N LEU A 291 -15.12 -9.81 9.20
CA LEU A 291 -15.90 -10.81 8.46
C LEU A 291 -16.92 -11.56 9.35
N LEU A 292 -16.80 -11.47 10.67
CA LEU A 292 -17.79 -12.02 11.60
C LEU A 292 -19.01 -11.07 11.70
N PRO A 293 -20.19 -11.59 12.06
CA PRO A 293 -21.34 -10.76 12.41
C PRO A 293 -20.95 -9.68 13.43
N PHE A 294 -21.40 -8.44 13.22
CA PHE A 294 -20.97 -7.32 14.06
C PHE A 294 -21.35 -7.52 15.53
N GLY A 295 -22.48 -8.20 15.81
CA GLY A 295 -22.90 -8.55 17.17
C GLY A 295 -21.82 -9.32 17.93
N ASP A 296 -21.09 -10.20 17.26
CA ASP A 296 -20.04 -11.05 17.87
C ASP A 296 -18.78 -10.25 18.21
N ILE A 297 -18.53 -9.16 17.50
CA ILE A 297 -17.33 -8.30 17.67
C ILE A 297 -17.67 -6.94 18.29
N ARG A 298 -18.92 -6.74 18.72
CA ARG A 298 -19.43 -5.45 19.18
C ARG A 298 -18.68 -4.96 20.42
N ASP A 299 -18.43 -5.85 21.36
CA ASP A 299 -17.74 -5.51 22.61
C ASP A 299 -16.27 -5.16 22.36
N ASP A 300 -15.59 -5.90 21.49
CA ASP A 300 -14.24 -5.56 21.04
C ASP A 300 -14.20 -4.20 20.31
N ALA A 301 -15.18 -3.93 19.44
CA ALA A 301 -15.31 -2.65 18.77
C ALA A 301 -15.52 -1.50 19.77
N LYS A 302 -16.31 -1.74 20.82
CA LYS A 302 -16.54 -0.81 21.92
C LYS A 302 -15.28 -0.57 22.75
N VAL A 303 -14.47 -1.60 23.02
CA VAL A 303 -13.15 -1.42 23.65
C VAL A 303 -12.30 -0.46 22.83
N GLY A 304 -12.26 -0.61 21.50
CA GLY A 304 -11.57 0.33 20.62
C GLY A 304 -12.09 1.78 20.73
N LEU A 305 -13.42 1.97 20.79
CA LEU A 305 -14.03 3.30 20.95
C LEU A 305 -13.71 3.93 22.32
N VAL A 306 -13.65 3.12 23.39
CA VAL A 306 -13.20 3.58 24.71
C VAL A 306 -11.74 4.07 24.67
N GLN A 307 -10.86 3.34 23.97
CA GLN A 307 -9.45 3.77 23.83
C GLN A 307 -9.31 5.05 23.01
N LEU A 308 -10.11 5.20 21.94
CA LEU A 308 -10.15 6.45 21.18
C LEU A 308 -10.64 7.63 22.04
N GLU A 309 -11.59 7.41 22.93
CA GLU A 309 -12.08 8.44 23.86
C GLU A 309 -11.02 8.83 24.89
N ARG A 310 -10.22 7.86 25.37
CA ARG A 310 -9.07 8.14 26.23
C ARG A 310 -8.04 9.00 25.51
N LEU A 311 -7.69 8.67 24.26
CA LEU A 311 -6.80 9.47 23.43
C LEU A 311 -7.35 10.87 23.15
N ARG A 312 -8.66 10.99 22.92
CA ARG A 312 -9.35 12.29 22.76
C ARG A 312 -9.20 13.13 24.01
N THR A 313 -9.49 12.55 25.17
CA THR A 313 -9.45 13.25 26.46
C THR A 313 -8.03 13.66 26.80
N PHE A 314 -7.06 12.77 26.58
CA PHE A 314 -5.64 13.06 26.69
C PHE A 314 -5.22 14.26 25.84
N ALA A 315 -5.54 14.25 24.54
CA ALA A 315 -5.22 15.33 23.62
C ALA A 315 -5.83 16.68 24.05
N LEU A 316 -6.99 16.65 24.70
CA LEU A 316 -7.72 17.85 25.11
C LEU A 316 -7.31 18.39 26.49
N ARG A 317 -6.44 17.71 27.24
CA ARG A 317 -5.82 18.28 28.45
C ARG A 317 -5.06 19.56 28.07
N ASP A 318 -5.18 20.62 28.85
CA ASP A 318 -4.67 21.95 28.48
C ASP A 318 -3.15 21.93 28.24
N GLU A 319 -2.41 21.22 29.09
CA GLU A 319 -0.96 21.03 28.99
C GLU A 319 -0.56 20.26 27.72
N VAL A 320 -1.26 19.16 27.40
CA VAL A 320 -1.01 18.36 26.19
C VAL A 320 -1.35 19.16 24.94
N ARG A 321 -2.51 19.84 24.96
CA ARG A 321 -2.97 20.66 23.84
C ARG A 321 -1.98 21.78 23.53
N LYS A 322 -1.45 22.47 24.55
CA LYS A 322 -0.44 23.53 24.36
C LYS A 322 0.82 22.99 23.69
N VAL A 323 1.31 21.83 24.13
CA VAL A 323 2.49 21.17 23.54
C VAL A 323 2.23 20.80 22.08
N ILE A 324 1.09 20.18 21.76
CA ILE A 324 0.76 19.82 20.38
C ILE A 324 0.63 21.06 19.50
N LEU A 325 -0.05 22.12 19.96
CA LEU A 325 -0.24 23.33 19.19
C LEU A 325 1.07 24.09 18.93
N ALA A 326 2.09 23.92 19.76
CA ALA A 326 3.39 24.57 19.58
C ALA A 326 4.22 24.00 18.42
N VAL A 327 3.90 22.79 17.95
CA VAL A 327 4.69 22.05 16.94
C VAL A 327 3.97 21.80 15.62
N ILE A 328 2.67 22.09 15.54
CA ILE A 328 1.87 21.87 14.32
C ILE A 328 1.76 23.12 13.46
#